data_AF-A0A531K5B0-F1
#
_entry.id   AF-A0A531K5B0-F1
#
_cell.length_a   1.000
_cell.length_b   1.000
_cell.length_c   1.000
_cell.angle_alpha   90.00
_cell.angle_beta   90.00
_cell.angle_gamma   90.00
#
_symmetry.space_group_name_H-M   'P 1'
#
loop_
_entity.id
_entity.type
_entity.pdbx_description
1 polymer ?
#
loop_
_entity_poly.entity_id
_entity_poly.type
_entity_poly.pdbx_seq_one_letter_code
_entity_poly.pdbx_strand_id
1 'polypeptide(L)'
;ADRPLSLADLASSAATSPYHFLRSFRQVAGMTPYQFLLKTRLHKAAVRLRTSDTAISTIAFNAGFSDLSTFNRRFRREMGEAPGAYRARRTGGY
;
A
#
# COMPACT_ATOMS: atom_id res chain seq x y z
N ALA A 1 3.21 9.15 11.62
CA ALA A 1 3.71 9.32 10.25
C ALA A 1 4.17 7.96 9.74
N ASP A 2 3.49 7.38 8.75
CA ASP A 2 3.98 6.20 8.03
C ASP A 2 5.21 6.64 7.22
N ARG A 3 6.43 6.32 7.70
CA ARG A 3 7.66 6.62 6.96
C ARG A 3 7.63 5.86 5.63
N PRO A 4 8.09 6.47 4.52
CA PRO A 4 8.32 5.72 3.30
C PRO A 4 9.43 4.71 3.57
N LEU A 5 9.06 3.48 3.93
CA LEU A 5 10.00 2.36 4.08
C LEU A 5 10.69 2.18 2.74
N SER A 6 11.96 2.59 2.68
CA SER A 6 12.82 2.41 1.52
C SER A 6 13.21 0.93 1.45
N LEU A 7 13.65 0.49 0.27
CA LEU A 7 14.15 -0.88 0.07
C LEU A 7 15.33 -1.17 1.03
N ALA A 8 16.10 -0.14 1.39
CA ALA A 8 17.16 -0.21 2.38
C ALA A 8 16.64 -0.43 3.81
N ASP A 9 15.53 0.20 4.20
CA ASP A 9 14.93 0.02 5.54
C ASP A 9 14.42 -1.42 5.73
N LEU A 10 13.82 -1.99 4.70
CA LEU A 10 13.32 -3.37 4.74
C LEU A 10 14.45 -4.40 4.72
N ALA A 11 15.47 -4.16 3.89
CA ALA A 11 16.68 -4.97 3.87
C ALA A 11 17.41 -4.94 5.23
N SER A 12 17.48 -3.74 5.85
CA SER A 12 18.05 -3.55 7.18
C SER A 12 17.23 -4.27 8.26
N SER A 13 15.90 -4.18 8.21
CA SER A 13 15.02 -4.92 9.14
C SER A 13 15.07 -6.45 8.99
N ALA A 14 15.43 -6.94 7.80
CA ALA A 14 15.58 -8.35 7.49
C ALA A 14 17.03 -8.86 7.63
N ALA A 15 17.95 -8.05 8.18
CA ALA A 15 19.37 -8.35 8.36
C ALA A 15 20.04 -8.91 7.08
N THR A 16 19.64 -8.43 5.90
CA THR A 16 20.08 -8.97 4.61
C THR A 16 20.46 -7.84 3.67
N SER A 17 21.51 -8.05 2.86
CA SER A 17 21.90 -7.08 1.83
C SER A 17 20.78 -6.87 0.80
N PRO A 18 20.48 -5.63 0.36
CA PRO A 18 19.35 -5.32 -0.53
C PRO A 18 19.30 -6.20 -1.79
N TYR A 19 20.45 -6.61 -2.33
CA TYR A 19 20.56 -7.49 -3.49
C TYR A 19 20.16 -8.95 -3.20
N HIS A 20 20.57 -9.49 -2.05
CA HIS A 20 20.18 -10.84 -1.59
C HIS A 20 18.70 -10.89 -1.21
N PHE A 21 18.18 -9.81 -0.60
CA PHE A 21 16.75 -9.67 -0.33
C PHE A 21 15.97 -9.64 -1.63
N LEU A 22 16.38 -8.81 -2.61
CA LEU A 22 15.66 -8.68 -3.88
C LEU A 22 15.62 -9.99 -4.68
N ARG A 23 16.72 -10.74 -4.71
CA ARG A 23 16.80 -12.02 -5.41
C ARG A 23 15.96 -13.10 -4.72
N SER A 24 16.11 -13.25 -3.40
CA SER A 24 15.36 -14.25 -2.63
C SER A 24 13.87 -13.92 -2.60
N PHE A 25 13.50 -12.65 -2.45
CA PHE A 25 12.10 -12.21 -2.44
C PHE A 25 11.43 -12.42 -3.79
N ARG A 26 12.12 -12.18 -4.91
CA ARG A 26 11.60 -12.54 -6.23
C ARG A 26 11.43 -14.05 -6.40
N GLN A 27 12.33 -14.86 -5.87
CA GLN A 27 12.22 -16.32 -5.95
C GLN A 27 11.07 -16.87 -5.11
N VAL A 28 10.82 -16.30 -3.93
CA VAL A 28 9.76 -16.77 -3.02
C VAL A 28 8.40 -16.15 -3.34
N ALA A 29 8.35 -14.84 -3.56
CA ALA A 29 7.09 -14.10 -3.75
C ALA A 29 6.70 -13.90 -5.23
N GLY A 30 7.58 -14.27 -6.18
CA GLY A 30 7.34 -14.10 -7.62
C GLY A 30 7.27 -12.64 -8.10
N MET A 31 7.47 -11.66 -7.21
CA MET A 31 7.33 -10.23 -7.49
C MET A 31 8.47 -9.42 -6.88
N THR A 32 8.63 -8.18 -7.35
CA THR A 32 9.64 -7.28 -6.78
C THR A 32 9.23 -6.84 -5.37
N PRO A 33 10.19 -6.63 -4.45
CA PRO A 33 9.90 -6.07 -3.13
C PRO A 33 9.09 -4.77 -3.18
N TYR A 34 9.39 -3.91 -4.16
CA TYR A 34 8.66 -2.67 -4.39
C TYR A 34 7.17 -2.92 -4.71
N GLN A 35 6.86 -3.89 -5.58
CA GLN A 35 5.47 -4.26 -5.89
C GLN A 35 4.76 -4.82 -4.66
N PHE A 36 5.41 -5.68 -3.88
CA PHE A 36 4.84 -6.24 -2.66
C PHE A 36 4.53 -5.16 -1.63
N LEU A 37 5.47 -4.24 -1.39
CA LEU A 37 5.24 -3.12 -0.48
C LEU A 37 4.09 -2.24 -0.94
N LEU A 38 4.02 -1.98 -2.24
CA LEU A 38 2.94 -1.20 -2.79
C LEU A 38 1.58 -1.87 -2.57
N LYS A 39 1.48 -3.19 -2.80
CA LYS A 39 0.28 -3.98 -2.51
C LYS A 39 -0.08 -3.92 -1.02
N THR A 40 0.89 -4.08 -0.14
CA THR A 40 0.70 -4.01 1.32
C THR A 40 0.24 -2.62 1.76
N ARG A 41 0.80 -1.55 1.19
CA ARG A 41 0.38 -0.16 1.46
C ARG A 41 -1.07 0.08 1.00
N LEU A 42 -1.43 -0.40 -0.18
CA LEU A 42 -2.81 -0.31 -0.70
C LEU A 42 -3.79 -1.11 0.16
N HIS A 43 -3.42 -2.30 0.63
CA HIS A 43 -4.22 -3.10 1.56
C HIS A 43 -4.42 -2.37 2.90
N LYS A 44 -3.36 -1.83 3.50
CA LYS A 44 -3.47 -1.02 4.73
C LYS A 44 -4.36 0.20 4.54
N ALA A 45 -4.24 0.88 3.39
CA ALA A 45 -5.09 2.00 3.03
C ALA A 45 -6.56 1.59 2.93
N ALA A 46 -6.86 0.44 2.33
CA ALA A 46 -8.21 -0.11 2.23
C ALA A 46 -8.80 -0.46 3.60
N VAL A 47 -8.00 -1.06 4.48
CA VAL A 47 -8.43 -1.31 5.86
C VAL A 47 -8.79 0.01 6.55
N ARG A 48 -7.94 1.04 6.46
CA ARG A 48 -8.23 2.38 7.01
C ARG A 48 -9.48 3.01 6.40
N LEU A 49 -9.69 2.90 5.08
CA LEU A 49 -10.90 3.41 4.43
C LEU A 49 -12.19 2.78 4.97
N ARG A 50 -12.11 1.52 5.43
CA ARG A 50 -13.23 0.78 6.03
C ARG A 50 -13.36 0.94 7.54
N THR A 51 -12.30 1.27 8.26
CA THR A 51 -12.33 1.35 9.73
C THR A 51 -12.37 2.79 10.24
N SER A 52 -12.07 3.78 9.41
CA SER A 52 -12.09 5.20 9.79
C SER A 52 -12.74 6.08 8.74
N ASP A 53 -13.14 7.29 9.16
CA ASP A 53 -13.67 8.34 8.29
C ASP A 53 -12.59 9.35 7.87
N THR A 54 -11.31 9.03 8.12
CA THR A 54 -10.15 9.85 7.74
C THR A 54 -10.18 10.22 6.27
N ALA A 55 -9.86 11.45 5.89
CA ALA A 55 -9.89 11.85 4.48
C ALA A 55 -9.03 10.92 3.59
N ILE A 56 -9.52 10.62 2.38
CA ILE A 56 -8.80 9.75 1.41
C ILE A 56 -7.42 10.34 1.09
N SER A 57 -7.32 11.67 1.05
CA SER A 57 -6.07 12.42 0.93
C SER A 57 -5.06 12.04 2.00
N THR A 58 -5.45 12.13 3.27
CA THR A 58 -4.63 11.76 4.42
C THR A 58 -4.25 10.28 4.41
N ILE A 59 -5.15 9.40 3.99
CA ILE A 59 -4.85 7.96 3.85
C ILE A 59 -3.83 7.73 2.73
N ALA A 60 -3.94 8.43 1.60
CA ALA A 60 -3.00 8.35 0.49
C ALA A 60 -1.60 8.83 0.89
N PHE A 61 -1.51 9.97 1.59
CA PHE A 61 -0.24 10.48 2.12
C PHE A 61 0.38 9.53 3.14
N ASN A 62 -0.42 8.99 4.07
CA ASN A 62 0.07 7.97 5.00
C ASN A 62 0.44 6.66 4.29
N ALA A 63 -0.15 6.32 3.16
CA ALA A 63 0.29 5.17 2.36
C ALA A 63 1.60 5.45 1.59
N GLY A 64 2.17 6.66 1.70
CA GLY A 64 3.41 7.06 1.04
C GLY A 64 3.23 7.48 -0.42
N PHE A 65 2.01 7.89 -0.81
CA PHE A 65 1.75 8.50 -2.11
C PHE A 65 1.86 10.02 -1.99
N SER A 66 2.59 10.63 -2.92
CA SER A 66 2.71 12.09 -3.04
C SER A 66 1.50 12.72 -3.73
N ASP A 67 0.69 11.92 -4.42
CA ASP A 67 -0.44 12.38 -5.22
C ASP A 67 -1.65 11.43 -5.13
N LEU A 68 -2.82 12.02 -4.95
CA LEU A 68 -4.12 11.34 -4.86
C LEU A 68 -4.52 10.65 -6.16
N SER A 69 -4.23 11.26 -7.31
CA SER A 69 -4.60 10.69 -8.61
C SER A 69 -3.84 9.38 -8.86
N THR A 70 -2.56 9.36 -8.49
CA THR A 70 -1.71 8.17 -8.55
C THR A 70 -2.18 7.10 -7.56
N PHE A 71 -2.53 7.49 -6.34
CA PHE A 71 -3.13 6.58 -5.37
C PHE A 71 -4.43 5.97 -5.90
N ASN A 72 -5.38 6.80 -6.35
CA ASN A 72 -6.68 6.35 -6.87
C ASN A 72 -6.54 5.36 -8.04
N ARG A 73 -5.67 5.66 -9.00
CA ARG A 73 -5.41 4.78 -10.16
C ARG A 73 -4.84 3.44 -9.72
N ARG A 74 -3.87 3.44 -8.80
CA ARG A 74 -3.25 2.19 -8.32
C ARG A 74 -4.18 1.41 -7.38
N PHE A 75 -4.93 2.09 -6.55
CA PHE A 75 -5.92 1.49 -5.65
C PHE A 75 -7.02 0.79 -6.46
N ARG A 76 -7.59 1.46 -7.48
CA ARG A 76 -8.57 0.84 -8.38
C ARG A 76 -8.01 -0.37 -9.12
N ARG A 77 -6.75 -0.32 -9.55
CA ARG A 77 -6.10 -1.47 -10.22
C ARG A 77 -5.95 -2.67 -9.30
N GLU A 78 -5.67 -2.45 -8.01
CA GLU A 78 -5.43 -3.52 -7.04
C GLU A 78 -6.71 -4.03 -6.36
N MET A 79 -7.64 -3.14 -6.05
CA MET A 79 -8.89 -3.44 -5.31
C MET A 79 -10.14 -3.52 -6.21
N GLY A 80 -10.00 -3.26 -7.51
CA GLY A 80 -11.10 -3.25 -8.49
C GLY A 80 -11.94 -1.97 -8.51
N GLU A 81 -11.96 -1.20 -7.42
CA GLU A 81 -12.80 -0.01 -7.28
C GLU A 81 -12.03 1.20 -6.74
N ALA A 82 -12.57 2.40 -6.95
CA ALA A 82 -11.95 3.63 -6.43
C ALA A 82 -12.09 3.69 -4.90
N PRO A 83 -11.14 4.30 -4.17
CA PRO A 83 -11.16 4.33 -2.70
C PRO A 83 -12.41 5.03 -2.11
N GLY A 84 -12.99 5.99 -2.84
CA GLY A 84 -14.27 6.60 -2.46
C GLY A 84 -15.44 5.62 -2.55
N ALA A 85 -15.51 4.82 -3.63
CA ALA A 85 -16.51 3.76 -3.78
C ALA A 85 -16.30 2.64 -2.74
N TYR A 86 -15.04 2.26 -2.50
CA TYR A 86 -14.66 1.29 -1.47
C TYR A 86 -15.12 1.72 -0.07
N ARG A 87 -15.00 3.02 0.25
CA ARG A 87 -15.55 3.58 1.49
C ARG A 87 -17.07 3.61 1.48
N ALA A 88 -17.72 4.03 0.39
CA ALA A 88 -19.18 4.07 0.32
C ALA A 88 -19.80 2.67 0.51
N ARG A 89 -19.10 1.62 0.05
CA ARG A 89 -19.49 0.22 0.28
C ARG A 89 -19.45 -0.22 1.75
N ARG A 90 -18.76 0.53 2.62
CA ARG A 90 -18.84 0.38 4.08
C ARG A 90 -20.25 0.70 4.59
N THR A 91 -20.94 1.64 3.95
CA THR A 91 -22.27 2.15 4.34
C THR A 91 -23.42 1.39 3.65
N GLY A 92 -23.20 0.11 3.32
CA GLY A 92 -24.26 -0.81 2.87
C GLY A 92 -24.99 -1.52 4.01
N GLY A 93 -24.97 -0.97 5.23
CA GLY A 93 -25.57 -1.56 6.41
C GLY A 93 -26.44 -0.56 7.15
N TYR A 94 -27.75 -0.72 6.94
CA TYR A 94 -28.92 -0.06 7.55
C TYR A 94 -29.33 1.29 6.98
#